data_AF-A0A853F1K3-F1
#
_entry.id   AF-A0A853F1K3-F1
#
_cell.length_a   1.000
_cell.length_b   1.000
_cell.length_c   1.000
_cell.angle_alpha   90.00
_cell.angle_beta   90.00
_cell.angle_gamma   90.00
#
_symmetry.space_group_name_H-M   'P 1'
#
loop_
_entity.id
_entity.type
_entity.pdbx_description
1 polymer ?
#
loop_
_entity_poly.entity_id
_entity_poly.type
_entity_poly.pdbx_seq_one_letter_code
_entity_poly.pdbx_strand_id
1 'polypeptide(L)'
;MKTKSIISLGLLAVFILSGCVQQIRPSLRTHLGTERIFDKNYNLNQKLVAYVGQPIVKVKDYRVKKFKAKHMKASEDFTISGGLVTIQGDKNTDYRVRGETTIDKKSYTVVNVPGSYRGAGFGVLVKPDGSVHSQLLNDNIVMYYTFKHVPENLKFIASQEEEIDVGAGYLNYELVYGGTDGKSITITYREYTSKDLATLSSQKSCIQLKNKSL
;
A
#
# COMPACT_ATOMS: atom_id res chain seq x y z
N MET A 1 51.52 -10.32 -58.08
CA MET A 1 50.70 -9.11 -57.84
C MET A 1 49.89 -9.31 -56.56
N LYS A 2 50.08 -8.44 -55.56
CA LYS A 2 49.41 -8.51 -54.23
C LYS A 2 48.14 -7.66 -54.26
N THR A 3 46.96 -8.26 -54.09
CA THR A 3 45.68 -7.55 -53.92
C THR A 3 45.39 -7.33 -52.44
N LYS A 4 45.10 -6.08 -52.09
CA LYS A 4 44.96 -5.57 -50.71
C LYS A 4 43.57 -5.88 -50.16
N SER A 5 43.55 -6.41 -48.94
CA SER A 5 42.38 -6.55 -48.07
C SER A 5 42.03 -5.20 -47.43
N ILE A 6 40.92 -4.56 -47.83
CA ILE A 6 40.42 -3.28 -47.26
C ILE A 6 38.89 -3.30 -47.11
N ILE A 7 38.31 -4.44 -46.70
CA ILE A 7 36.87 -4.52 -46.45
C ILE A 7 36.63 -5.19 -45.08
N SER A 8 37.04 -4.52 -44.00
CA SER A 8 36.71 -4.99 -42.63
C SER A 8 36.79 -3.87 -41.58
N LEU A 9 36.40 -2.65 -41.91
CA LEU A 9 36.41 -1.53 -40.93
C LEU A 9 35.11 -0.70 -40.90
N GLY A 10 34.06 -1.12 -41.63
CA GLY A 10 32.77 -0.42 -41.66
C GLY A 10 31.67 -1.05 -40.81
N LEU A 11 31.82 -2.30 -40.36
CA LEU A 11 30.74 -3.05 -39.70
C LEU A 11 30.79 -3.05 -38.16
N LEU A 12 31.86 -2.53 -37.54
CA LEU A 12 32.05 -2.58 -36.09
C LEU A 12 31.54 -1.33 -35.34
N ALA A 13 31.20 -0.25 -36.06
CA ALA A 13 30.75 1.01 -35.45
C ALA A 13 29.23 1.06 -35.12
N VAL A 14 28.44 0.07 -35.57
CA VAL A 14 26.97 0.10 -35.45
C VAL A 14 26.46 -0.50 -34.12
N PHE A 15 27.30 -1.19 -33.34
CA PHE A 15 26.87 -1.86 -32.11
C PHE A 15 27.01 -1.06 -30.80
N ILE A 16 27.50 0.19 -30.84
CA ILE A 16 27.78 0.99 -29.62
C ILE A 16 26.62 1.97 -29.28
N LEU A 17 25.54 1.98 -30.06
CA LEU A 17 24.35 2.80 -29.80
C LEU A 17 23.17 1.98 -29.26
N SER A 18 23.42 0.88 -28.56
CA SER A 18 22.42 0.28 -27.67
C SER A 18 22.21 1.19 -26.46
N GLY A 19 21.49 2.30 -26.71
CA GLY A 19 21.02 3.21 -25.68
C GLY A 19 20.33 2.40 -24.60
N CYS A 20 20.79 2.55 -23.36
CA CYS A 20 20.17 1.93 -22.20
C CYS A 20 18.75 2.51 -22.06
N VAL A 21 17.76 1.82 -22.64
CA VAL A 21 16.36 2.12 -22.40
C VAL A 21 16.11 1.86 -20.92
N GLN A 22 15.86 2.93 -20.15
CA GLN A 22 15.50 2.84 -18.74
C GLN A 22 14.12 2.18 -18.62
N GLN A 23 14.11 0.91 -18.23
CA GLN A 23 12.88 0.15 -18.00
C GLN A 23 12.43 0.34 -16.56
N ILE A 24 11.16 0.72 -16.36
CA ILE A 24 10.53 0.66 -15.04
C ILE A 24 10.42 -0.81 -14.65
N ARG A 25 11.04 -1.18 -13.54
CA ARG A 25 10.91 -2.52 -12.97
C ARG A 25 9.63 -2.55 -12.13
N PRO A 26 8.68 -3.45 -12.41
CA PRO A 26 7.50 -3.59 -11.56
C PRO A 26 7.92 -3.79 -10.11
N SER A 27 7.25 -3.11 -9.16
CA SER A 27 7.51 -3.35 -7.75
C SER A 27 7.04 -4.76 -7.42
N LEU A 28 7.99 -5.68 -7.22
CA LEU A 28 7.67 -7.00 -6.71
C LEU A 28 7.06 -6.84 -5.31
N ARG A 29 6.01 -7.63 -5.02
CA ARG A 29 5.42 -7.68 -3.69
C ARG A 29 6.46 -8.27 -2.74
N THR A 30 7.19 -7.42 -2.04
CA THR A 30 8.22 -7.85 -1.09
C THR A 30 7.59 -8.10 0.26
N HIS A 31 7.75 -9.31 0.81
CA HIS A 31 7.39 -9.62 2.19
C HIS A 31 8.37 -8.91 3.13
N LEU A 32 7.84 -8.12 4.06
CA LEU A 32 8.64 -7.37 5.04
C LEU A 32 8.78 -8.13 6.36
N GLY A 33 7.83 -9.03 6.66
CA GLY A 33 7.83 -9.81 7.88
C GLY A 33 6.44 -10.29 8.27
N THR A 34 6.38 -11.08 9.33
CA THR A 34 5.13 -11.57 9.91
C THR A 34 5.11 -11.19 11.38
N GLU A 35 3.99 -10.60 11.82
CA GLU A 35 3.77 -10.20 13.20
C GLU A 35 2.59 -10.98 13.79
N ARG A 36 2.68 -11.34 15.08
CA ARG A 36 1.54 -11.90 15.82
C ARG A 36 0.82 -10.78 16.54
N ILE A 37 -0.46 -10.63 16.27
CA ILE A 37 -1.35 -9.73 16.99
C ILE A 37 -2.10 -10.55 18.02
N PHE A 38 -1.90 -10.21 19.30
CA PHE A 38 -2.62 -10.80 20.42
C PHE A 38 -3.27 -9.70 21.25
N ASP A 39 -4.59 -9.64 21.20
CA ASP A 39 -5.41 -8.63 21.88
C ASP A 39 -6.49 -9.32 22.72
N LYS A 40 -6.65 -8.83 23.96
CA LYS A 40 -7.67 -9.32 24.90
C LYS A 40 -8.20 -8.18 25.74
N ASN A 41 -9.49 -8.21 26.06
CA ASN A 41 -10.14 -7.16 26.85
C ASN A 41 -10.18 -7.43 28.37
N TYR A 42 -9.47 -8.45 28.86
CA TYR A 42 -9.53 -8.86 30.26
C TYR A 42 -8.16 -9.21 30.84
N ASN A 43 -8.05 -9.05 32.16
CA ASN A 43 -6.95 -9.55 32.96
C ASN A 43 -7.45 -10.63 33.90
N LEU A 44 -6.61 -11.63 34.13
CA LEU A 44 -6.91 -12.67 35.11
C LEU A 44 -7.01 -12.06 36.51
N ASN A 45 -7.92 -12.59 37.32
CA ASN A 45 -8.15 -12.19 38.70
C ASN A 45 -8.60 -10.72 38.90
N GLN A 46 -9.07 -10.06 37.84
CA GLN A 46 -9.70 -8.74 37.96
C GLN A 46 -11.23 -8.86 37.90
N LYS A 47 -11.91 -8.13 38.78
CA LYS A 47 -13.37 -8.00 38.72
C LYS A 47 -13.73 -7.13 37.52
N LEU A 48 -14.70 -7.59 36.74
CA LEU A 48 -15.24 -6.89 35.59
C LEU A 48 -16.71 -6.57 35.85
N VAL A 49 -17.16 -5.41 35.37
CA VAL A 49 -18.58 -5.04 35.34
C VAL A 49 -18.96 -4.92 33.86
N ALA A 50 -20.04 -5.59 33.48
CA ALA A 50 -20.55 -5.57 32.12
C ALA A 50 -22.07 -5.43 32.13
N TYR A 51 -22.59 -4.70 31.15
CA TYR A 51 -24.02 -4.59 30.89
C TYR A 51 -24.47 -5.62 29.87
N VAL A 52 -25.77 -5.91 29.83
CA VAL A 52 -26.35 -6.85 28.85
C VAL A 52 -25.97 -6.41 27.43
N GLY A 53 -25.47 -7.37 26.65
CA GLY A 53 -24.98 -7.16 25.29
C GLY A 53 -23.49 -6.77 25.18
N GLN A 54 -22.80 -6.53 26.29
CA GLN A 54 -21.36 -6.21 26.27
C GLN A 54 -20.47 -7.46 26.30
N PRO A 55 -19.32 -7.44 25.59
CA PRO A 55 -18.36 -8.54 25.63
C PRO A 55 -17.62 -8.57 26.98
N ILE A 56 -17.76 -9.67 27.71
CA ILE A 56 -17.04 -9.95 28.97
C ILE A 56 -15.69 -10.63 28.73
N VAL A 57 -15.57 -11.36 27.63
CA VAL A 57 -14.31 -11.91 27.13
C VAL A 57 -14.25 -11.61 25.65
N LYS A 58 -13.12 -11.08 25.20
CA LYS A 58 -12.80 -10.90 23.80
C LYS A 58 -11.34 -11.28 23.62
N VAL A 59 -11.08 -12.16 22.67
CA VAL A 59 -9.74 -12.62 22.34
C VAL A 59 -9.56 -12.57 20.84
N LYS A 60 -8.48 -11.92 20.41
CA LYS A 60 -7.97 -11.95 19.05
C LYS A 60 -6.53 -12.42 19.08
N ASP A 61 -6.23 -13.49 18.38
CA ASP A 61 -4.89 -14.02 18.20
C ASP A 61 -4.73 -14.41 16.74
N TYR A 62 -3.94 -13.66 15.98
CA TYR A 62 -3.73 -13.93 14.57
C TYR A 62 -2.36 -13.44 14.12
N ARG A 63 -1.93 -13.88 12.95
CA ARG A 63 -0.70 -13.41 12.33
C ARG A 63 -1.00 -12.52 11.14
N VAL A 64 -0.21 -11.47 10.98
CA VAL A 64 -0.29 -10.51 9.88
C VAL A 64 1.03 -10.55 9.12
N LYS A 65 0.96 -10.80 7.82
CA LYS A 65 2.07 -10.61 6.88
C LYS A 65 2.07 -9.16 6.43
N LYS A 66 3.20 -8.50 6.60
CA LYS A 66 3.43 -7.14 6.12
C LYS A 66 4.14 -7.20 4.78
N PHE A 67 3.67 -6.40 3.83
CA PHE A 67 4.25 -6.31 2.49
C PHE A 67 4.65 -4.89 2.16
N LYS A 68 5.61 -4.75 1.24
CA LYS A 68 5.93 -3.46 0.63
C LYS A 68 4.69 -2.94 -0.10
N ALA A 69 4.37 -1.69 0.19
CA ALA A 69 3.18 -0.99 -0.28
C ALA A 69 3.04 -0.99 -1.81
N LYS A 70 1.85 -1.31 -2.32
CA LYS A 70 1.46 -1.06 -3.72
C LYS A 70 0.97 0.37 -3.94
N HIS A 71 0.76 1.13 -2.87
CA HIS A 71 0.25 2.49 -2.92
C HIS A 71 1.05 3.42 -2.02
N MET A 72 1.04 4.70 -2.35
CA MET A 72 1.58 5.76 -1.50
C MET A 72 0.54 6.86 -1.37
N LYS A 73 0.52 7.53 -0.22
CA LYS A 73 -0.27 8.74 0.00
C LYS A 73 0.62 9.95 -0.02
N ALA A 74 0.11 11.05 -0.55
CA ALA A 74 0.76 12.34 -0.36
C ALA A 74 0.59 12.78 1.10
N SER A 75 1.58 13.48 1.64
CA SER A 75 1.53 14.07 2.98
C SER A 75 0.53 15.23 3.07
N GLU A 76 0.32 15.93 1.97
CA GLU A 76 -0.59 17.07 1.83
C GLU A 76 -1.24 17.07 0.44
N ASP A 77 -2.33 17.83 0.30
CA ASP A 77 -2.90 18.12 -1.02
C ASP A 77 -1.86 18.90 -1.81
N PHE A 78 -1.73 18.61 -3.10
CA PHE A 78 -0.58 19.09 -3.84
C PHE A 78 -0.89 19.50 -5.27
N THR A 79 -0.03 20.37 -5.79
CA THR A 79 0.03 20.71 -7.21
C THR A 79 1.46 20.55 -7.70
N ILE A 80 1.65 19.87 -8.83
CA ILE A 80 2.93 19.76 -9.54
C ILE A 80 2.75 20.44 -10.90
N SER A 81 3.58 21.44 -11.19
CA SER A 81 3.47 22.24 -12.42
C SER A 81 4.82 22.47 -13.08
N GLY A 82 4.85 22.42 -14.41
CA GLY A 82 6.03 22.67 -15.23
C GLY A 82 5.70 22.61 -16.72
N GLY A 83 6.17 23.59 -17.49
CA GLY A 83 5.79 23.72 -18.91
C GLY A 83 4.28 23.85 -19.09
N LEU A 84 3.68 23.00 -19.93
CA LEU A 84 2.23 22.95 -20.19
C LEU A 84 1.48 21.95 -19.29
N VAL A 85 2.16 21.31 -18.35
CA VAL A 85 1.59 20.24 -17.52
C VAL A 85 1.35 20.74 -16.11
N THR A 86 0.12 20.55 -15.63
CA THR A 86 -0.27 20.78 -14.23
C THR A 86 -1.01 19.55 -13.72
N ILE A 87 -0.54 19.00 -12.60
CA ILE A 87 -1.08 17.83 -11.91
C ILE A 87 -1.56 18.29 -10.54
N GLN A 88 -2.76 17.88 -10.15
CA GLN A 88 -3.30 18.12 -8.82
C GLN A 88 -3.56 16.78 -8.15
N GLY A 89 -3.35 16.73 -6.84
CA GLY A 89 -3.58 15.54 -6.04
C GLY A 89 -4.06 15.86 -4.63
N ASP A 90 -4.67 14.86 -4.00
CA ASP A 90 -5.29 14.90 -2.68
C ASP A 90 -4.56 13.93 -1.75
N LYS A 91 -4.31 14.34 -0.51
CA LYS A 91 -3.56 13.56 0.49
C LYS A 91 -4.25 12.26 0.92
N ASN A 92 -5.56 12.18 0.76
CA ASN A 92 -6.35 11.02 1.17
C ASN A 92 -6.38 9.93 0.09
N THR A 93 -5.90 10.24 -1.12
CA THR A 93 -5.85 9.32 -2.26
C THR A 93 -4.71 8.32 -2.15
N ASP A 94 -5.01 7.03 -2.33
CA ASP A 94 -4.01 5.96 -2.45
C ASP A 94 -3.48 5.88 -3.89
N TYR A 95 -2.32 6.50 -4.13
CA TYR A 95 -1.69 6.51 -5.45
C TYR A 95 -0.93 5.24 -5.73
N ARG A 96 -1.21 4.60 -6.86
CA ARG A 96 -0.58 3.33 -7.23
C ARG A 96 0.91 3.49 -7.52
N VAL A 97 1.74 2.69 -6.87
CA VAL A 97 3.14 2.49 -7.23
C VAL A 97 3.20 1.66 -8.52
N ARG A 98 3.79 2.21 -9.58
CA ARG A 98 4.04 1.49 -10.84
C ARG A 98 5.25 0.59 -10.75
N GLY A 99 6.24 1.00 -9.96
CA GLY A 99 7.48 0.26 -9.82
C GLY A 99 8.63 1.15 -9.37
N GLU A 100 9.83 0.72 -9.73
CA GLU A 100 11.07 1.42 -9.43
C GLU A 100 11.86 1.68 -10.71
N THR A 101 12.57 2.79 -10.76
CA THR A 101 13.49 3.12 -11.85
C THR A 101 14.80 3.64 -11.29
N THR A 102 15.84 3.67 -12.13
CA THR A 102 17.15 4.23 -11.77
C THR A 102 17.55 5.29 -12.78
N ILE A 103 17.70 6.53 -12.31
CA ILE A 103 18.15 7.67 -13.11
C ILE A 103 19.44 8.19 -12.47
N ASP A 104 20.50 8.32 -13.25
CA ASP A 104 21.82 8.75 -12.78
C ASP A 104 22.32 7.96 -11.56
N LYS A 105 22.14 6.64 -11.60
CA LYS A 105 22.50 5.68 -10.52
C LYS A 105 21.75 5.90 -9.20
N LYS A 106 20.71 6.72 -9.17
CA LYS A 106 19.81 6.91 -8.02
C LYS A 106 18.50 6.17 -8.25
N SER A 107 18.03 5.45 -7.23
CA SER A 107 16.76 4.73 -7.29
C SER A 107 15.59 5.65 -6.96
N TYR A 108 14.49 5.48 -7.68
CA TYR A 108 13.25 6.21 -7.49
C TYR A 108 12.07 5.25 -7.51
N THR A 109 11.11 5.45 -6.62
CA THR A 109 9.78 4.84 -6.72
C THR A 109 8.93 5.65 -7.67
N VAL A 110 8.27 4.99 -8.62
CA VAL A 110 7.38 5.63 -9.60
C VAL A 110 5.94 5.53 -9.10
N VAL A 111 5.35 6.66 -8.76
CA VAL A 111 3.94 6.77 -8.31
C VAL A 111 3.09 7.31 -9.46
N ASN A 112 2.01 6.60 -9.81
CA ASN A 112 1.08 7.06 -10.84
C ASN A 112 0.11 8.08 -10.26
N VAL A 113 0.20 9.32 -10.75
CA VAL A 113 -0.74 10.39 -10.41
C VAL A 113 -1.55 10.74 -11.67
N PRO A 114 -2.88 10.69 -11.61
CA PRO A 114 -3.71 11.03 -12.77
C PRO A 114 -3.48 12.49 -13.17
N GLY A 115 -3.20 12.72 -14.46
CA GLY A 115 -3.03 14.05 -15.03
C GLY A 115 -4.36 14.67 -15.47
N SER A 116 -4.39 16.00 -15.50
CA SER A 116 -5.54 16.78 -16.01
C SER A 116 -5.68 16.69 -17.54
N TYR A 117 -4.59 16.40 -18.27
CA TYR A 117 -4.58 16.35 -19.74
C TYR A 117 -4.81 14.93 -20.26
N ARG A 118 -5.97 14.71 -20.91
CA ARG A 118 -6.36 13.47 -21.63
C ARG A 118 -6.40 12.19 -20.80
N GLY A 119 -6.46 12.28 -19.47
CA GLY A 119 -6.47 11.11 -18.59
C GLY A 119 -5.17 10.31 -18.57
N ALA A 120 -4.10 10.83 -19.16
CA ALA A 120 -2.77 10.23 -19.07
C ALA A 120 -2.24 10.39 -17.63
N GLY A 121 -1.89 9.28 -16.99
CA GLY A 121 -1.23 9.29 -15.69
C GLY A 121 0.24 9.65 -15.84
N PHE A 122 0.73 10.55 -15.00
CA PHE A 122 2.16 10.85 -14.91
C PHE A 122 2.80 10.00 -13.82
N GLY A 123 3.99 9.48 -14.09
CA GLY A 123 4.83 8.83 -13.09
C GLY A 123 5.61 9.88 -12.31
N VAL A 124 5.16 10.20 -11.11
CA VAL A 124 5.92 11.02 -10.15
C VAL A 124 7.07 10.18 -9.60
N LEU A 125 8.29 10.72 -9.72
CA LEU A 125 9.50 10.09 -9.21
C LEU A 125 9.67 10.47 -7.73
N VAL A 126 9.65 9.47 -6.85
CA VAL A 126 9.77 9.63 -5.41
C VAL A 126 11.12 9.09 -4.95
N LYS A 127 11.88 9.91 -4.22
CA LYS A 127 13.18 9.54 -3.65
C LYS A 127 13.03 8.60 -2.45
N PRO A 128 14.11 7.93 -2.00
CA PRO A 128 14.06 7.05 -0.82
C PRO A 128 13.57 7.72 0.48
N ASP A 129 13.73 9.05 0.60
CA ASP A 129 13.27 9.83 1.75
C ASP A 129 11.79 10.28 1.64
N GLY A 130 11.10 9.85 0.57
CA GLY A 130 9.71 10.20 0.26
C GLY A 130 9.55 11.53 -0.49
N SER A 131 10.60 12.33 -0.66
CA SER A 131 10.50 13.61 -1.37
C SER A 131 10.32 13.41 -2.88
N VAL A 132 9.66 14.38 -3.52
CA VAL A 132 9.44 14.35 -4.97
C VAL A 132 10.69 14.81 -5.72
N HIS A 133 11.02 14.14 -6.82
CA HIS A 133 12.05 14.57 -7.76
C HIS A 133 11.46 15.59 -8.74
N SER A 134 12.28 16.51 -9.23
CA SER A 134 11.83 17.61 -10.11
C SER A 134 11.52 17.18 -11.55
N GLN A 135 11.58 15.88 -11.86
CA GLN A 135 11.25 15.34 -13.18
C GLN A 135 10.13 14.32 -13.03
N LEU A 136 9.34 14.19 -14.09
CA LEU A 136 8.23 13.26 -14.17
C LEU A 136 8.47 12.26 -15.30
N LEU A 137 7.78 11.14 -15.23
CA LEU A 137 7.64 10.19 -16.33
C LEU A 137 6.31 10.45 -17.04
N ASN A 138 6.35 10.57 -18.36
CA ASN A 138 5.17 10.35 -19.19
C ASN A 138 5.30 8.94 -19.79
N ASP A 139 4.38 8.05 -19.43
CA ASP A 139 4.53 6.60 -19.61
C ASP A 139 5.83 6.06 -18.99
N ASN A 140 6.87 5.86 -19.80
CA ASN A 140 8.18 5.37 -19.35
C ASN A 140 9.33 6.31 -19.75
N ILE A 141 9.01 7.51 -20.23
CA ILE A 141 9.98 8.48 -20.74
C ILE A 141 10.14 9.60 -19.72
N VAL A 142 11.37 9.85 -19.29
CA VAL A 142 11.70 11.00 -18.42
C VAL A 142 11.49 12.28 -19.20
N MET A 143 10.64 13.15 -18.67
CA MET A 143 10.40 14.47 -19.25
C MET A 143 11.61 15.36 -19.01
N TYR A 144 12.05 16.08 -20.05
CA TYR A 144 13.18 17.01 -19.97
C TYR A 144 12.89 18.24 -19.10
N TYR A 145 11.61 18.60 -18.95
CA TYR A 145 11.20 19.75 -18.14
C TYR A 145 11.42 19.52 -16.64
N THR A 146 11.75 20.61 -15.95
CA THR A 146 11.77 20.66 -14.49
C THR A 146 10.40 21.10 -13.98
N PHE A 147 9.89 20.34 -13.01
CA PHE A 147 8.62 20.56 -12.35
C PHE A 147 8.85 21.09 -10.95
N LYS A 148 7.99 22.02 -10.54
CA LYS A 148 7.89 22.50 -9.16
C LYS A 148 6.64 21.90 -8.54
N HIS A 149 6.69 21.63 -7.25
CA HIS A 149 5.53 21.16 -6.48
C HIS A 149 5.24 22.09 -5.32
N VAL A 150 3.95 22.22 -5.00
CA VAL A 150 3.43 22.91 -3.82
C VAL A 150 2.64 21.88 -3.02
N PRO A 151 2.91 21.69 -1.72
CA PRO A 151 3.92 22.42 -0.93
C PRO A 151 5.37 21.98 -1.23
N GLU A 152 6.37 22.79 -0.84
CA GLU A 152 7.80 22.50 -1.10
C GLU A 152 8.33 21.29 -0.32
N ASN A 153 7.68 20.94 0.79
CA ASN A 153 8.00 19.79 1.62
C ASN A 153 7.17 18.54 1.26
N LEU A 154 6.51 18.53 0.10
CA LEU A 154 5.68 17.40 -0.34
C LEU A 154 6.45 16.08 -0.29
N LYS A 155 5.89 15.13 0.47
CA LYS A 155 6.33 13.74 0.54
C LYS A 155 5.25 12.77 0.15
N PHE A 156 5.65 11.65 -0.44
CA PHE A 156 4.85 10.45 -0.57
C PHE A 156 5.25 9.43 0.50
N ILE A 157 4.26 8.90 1.20
CA ILE A 157 4.42 7.96 2.31
C ILE A 157 3.81 6.63 1.86
N ALA A 158 4.58 5.55 2.00
CA ALA A 158 4.12 4.21 1.63
C ALA A 158 2.96 3.76 2.52
N SER A 159 1.83 3.37 1.92
CA SER A 159 0.69 2.80 2.64
C SER A 159 1.05 1.36 3.07
N GLN A 160 1.03 1.04 4.37
CA GLN A 160 1.33 -0.33 4.80
C GLN A 160 0.26 -1.29 4.25
N GLU A 161 0.71 -2.36 3.56
CA GLU A 161 -0.17 -3.44 3.13
C GLU A 161 -0.02 -4.60 4.13
N GLU A 162 -1.11 -4.88 4.81
CA GLU A 162 -1.22 -5.96 5.78
C GLU A 162 -2.18 -7.03 5.26
N GLU A 163 -1.77 -8.29 5.35
CA GLU A 163 -2.60 -9.45 5.02
C GLU A 163 -2.62 -10.42 6.19
N ILE A 164 -3.81 -10.89 6.56
CA ILE A 164 -3.94 -11.89 7.62
C ILE A 164 -3.46 -13.25 7.10
N ASP A 165 -2.54 -13.88 7.83
CA ASP A 165 -2.03 -15.20 7.51
C ASP A 165 -2.99 -16.30 7.99
N VAL A 166 -4.04 -16.55 7.21
CA VAL A 166 -5.08 -17.54 7.53
C VAL A 166 -4.49 -18.95 7.72
N GLY A 167 -3.43 -19.29 6.96
CA GLY A 167 -2.77 -20.60 7.03
C GLY A 167 -2.02 -20.84 8.33
N ALA A 168 -1.66 -19.78 9.07
CA ALA A 168 -0.98 -19.91 10.36
C ALA A 168 -1.94 -20.13 11.54
N GLY A 169 -3.24 -20.21 11.27
CA GLY A 169 -4.30 -20.28 12.28
C GLY A 169 -4.63 -18.93 12.89
N TYR A 170 -5.85 -18.82 13.42
CA TYR A 170 -6.31 -17.64 14.14
C TYR A 170 -7.32 -18.04 15.22
N LEU A 171 -7.47 -17.19 16.23
CA LEU A 171 -8.49 -17.25 17.26
C LEU A 171 -9.16 -15.88 17.32
N ASN A 172 -10.47 -15.82 17.07
CA ASN A 172 -11.22 -14.58 17.18
C ASN A 172 -12.63 -14.87 17.69
N TYR A 173 -12.84 -14.67 18.99
CA TYR A 173 -14.12 -14.91 19.61
C TYR A 173 -14.42 -13.88 20.70
N GLU A 174 -15.69 -13.77 21.04
CA GLU A 174 -16.15 -13.06 22.21
C GLU A 174 -17.22 -13.85 22.98
N LEU A 175 -17.20 -13.70 24.30
CA LEU A 175 -18.29 -14.07 25.19
C LEU A 175 -19.02 -12.80 25.58
N VAL A 176 -20.32 -12.76 25.31
CA VAL A 176 -21.18 -11.59 25.53
C VAL A 176 -22.12 -11.86 26.69
N TYR A 177 -22.19 -10.93 27.63
CA TYR A 177 -23.07 -11.05 28.77
C TYR A 177 -24.53 -10.87 28.35
N GLY A 178 -25.36 -11.86 28.65
CA GLY A 178 -26.79 -11.88 28.33
C GLY A 178 -27.71 -11.51 29.50
N GLY A 179 -27.17 -11.21 30.68
CA GLY A 179 -27.94 -10.92 31.89
C GLY A 179 -27.96 -12.06 32.91
N THR A 180 -28.71 -11.85 33.99
CA THR A 180 -28.94 -12.83 35.07
C THR A 180 -30.36 -12.72 35.58
N ASP A 181 -30.93 -13.85 35.99
CA ASP A 181 -32.23 -13.94 36.69
C ASP A 181 -32.05 -14.07 38.23
N GLY A 182 -30.81 -13.90 38.72
CA GLY A 182 -30.44 -14.09 40.12
C GLY A 182 -30.12 -15.53 40.52
N LYS A 183 -30.35 -16.52 39.64
CA LYS A 183 -29.99 -17.94 39.86
C LYS A 183 -28.98 -18.45 38.84
N SER A 184 -29.02 -17.88 37.64
CA SER A 184 -28.20 -18.26 36.50
C SER A 184 -27.70 -17.01 35.76
N ILE A 185 -26.66 -17.20 34.94
CA ILE A 185 -26.16 -16.16 34.03
C ILE A 185 -26.30 -16.67 32.60
N THR A 186 -26.69 -15.77 31.71
CA THR A 186 -26.74 -16.05 30.28
C THR A 186 -25.49 -15.50 29.62
N ILE A 187 -24.81 -16.31 28.82
CA ILE A 187 -23.63 -15.91 28.05
C ILE A 187 -23.81 -16.37 26.61
N THR A 188 -23.54 -15.48 25.66
CA THR A 188 -23.53 -15.81 24.24
C THR A 188 -22.08 -15.93 23.74
N TYR A 189 -21.75 -17.05 23.12
CA TYR A 189 -20.49 -17.23 22.38
C TYR A 189 -20.65 -16.74 20.95
N ARG A 190 -19.68 -15.95 20.47
CA ARG A 190 -19.58 -15.51 19.08
C ARG A 190 -18.17 -15.79 18.58
N GLU A 191 -18.07 -16.42 17.44
CA GLU A 191 -16.82 -16.67 16.74
C GLU A 191 -16.83 -15.95 15.40
N TYR A 192 -15.69 -15.42 15.03
CA TYR A 192 -15.51 -14.58 13.86
C TYR A 192 -14.52 -15.24 12.92
N THR A 193 -14.78 -15.11 11.63
CA THR A 193 -13.90 -15.63 10.59
C THR A 193 -12.72 -14.70 10.32
N SER A 194 -11.74 -15.18 9.55
CA SER A 194 -10.63 -14.34 9.07
C SER A 194 -11.09 -13.13 8.25
N LYS A 195 -12.27 -13.19 7.61
CA LYS A 195 -12.85 -12.04 6.90
C LYS A 195 -13.29 -10.93 7.84
N ASP A 196 -13.79 -11.29 9.03
CA ASP A 196 -14.23 -10.35 10.05
C ASP A 196 -13.05 -9.65 10.75
N LEU A 197 -11.87 -10.29 10.75
CA LEU A 197 -10.62 -9.65 11.19
C LEU A 197 -10.15 -8.57 10.20
N ALA A 198 -10.33 -8.80 8.89
CA ALA A 198 -9.89 -7.87 7.84
C ALA A 198 -10.75 -6.60 7.73
N THR A 199 -12.04 -6.66 8.11
CA THR A 199 -12.95 -5.50 8.07
C THR A 199 -12.80 -4.58 9.28
N LEU A 200 -12.19 -5.01 10.37
CA LEU A 200 -11.97 -4.18 11.56
C LEU A 200 -10.93 -3.07 11.36
N SER A 201 -10.04 -3.16 10.37
CA SER A 201 -9.15 -2.06 9.97
C SER A 201 -9.85 -1.00 9.09
N SER A 202 -11.08 -1.27 8.64
CA SER A 202 -11.93 -0.37 7.86
C SER A 202 -13.35 -0.38 8.42
N GLN A 203 -13.55 0.20 9.60
CA GLN A 203 -14.89 0.35 10.18
C GLN A 203 -15.75 1.31 9.35
N LYS A 204 -16.52 0.75 8.41
CA LYS A 204 -17.88 1.22 8.09
C LYS A 204 -18.84 0.16 8.60
N SER A 205 -19.48 0.47 9.72
CA SER A 205 -20.49 -0.37 10.36
C SER A 205 -21.73 -0.46 9.47
N CYS A 206 -22.10 -1.67 9.06
CA CYS A 206 -23.45 -1.98 8.60
C CYS A 206 -23.73 -3.46 8.91
N ILE A 207 -24.40 -3.72 10.02
CA ILE A 207 -24.86 -5.07 10.40
C ILE A 207 -26.36 -5.15 10.11
N GLN A 208 -26.73 -5.99 9.14
CA GLN A 208 -28.09 -6.49 8.96
C GLN A 208 -28.12 -7.92 9.51
N LEU A 209 -28.76 -8.13 10.66
CA LEU A 209 -29.04 -9.48 11.17
C LEU A 209 -30.36 -9.95 10.55
N LYS A 210 -30.30 -10.93 9.66
CA LYS A 210 -31.46 -11.75 9.29
C LYS A 210 -31.62 -12.86 10.32
N ASN A 211 -32.60 -12.72 11.20
CA ASN A 211 -33.11 -13.85 11.99
C ASN A 211 -33.79 -14.83 11.03
N LYS A 212 -33.31 -16.06 10.98
CA LYS A 212 -34.06 -17.19 10.42
C LYS A 212 -34.76 -17.86 11.61
N SER A 213 -36.07 -17.65 11.70
CA SER A 213 -36.96 -18.39 12.59
C SER A 213 -36.97 -19.87 12.19
N LEU A 214 -37.07 -20.74 13.21
CA LEU A 214 -37.25 -22.20 13.12
C LEU A 214 -38.37 -22.58 12.14
#